data_AF-A0A849Z663-F1
#
_entry.id   AF-A0A849Z663-F1
#
_cell.length_a   1.000
_cell.length_b   1.000
_cell.length_c   1.000
_cell.angle_alpha   90.00
_cell.angle_beta   90.00
_cell.angle_gamma   90.00
#
_symmetry.space_group_name_H-M   'P 1'
#
loop_
_entity.id
_entity.type
_entity.pdbx_description
1 polymer ?
#
loop_
_entity_poly.entity_id
_entity_poly.type
_entity_poly.pdbx_seq_one_letter_code
_entity_poly.pdbx_strand_id
1 'polypeptide(L)'
;MTRSIGAALWAAFAILVAGAGCSSEPADQPTGPAATAGQAPSASEASAAQPAETAAADAPELTPIGYAKLPPPISSEATLANLKALQEHQKKQWEKSRAGFEEAVRLAPHYGIARFNLACARSRTGDVAGAATLLEALLDEDMPQYAPRLAADPDLEALRAAPEGEKLRARVEALRPRWKEAAKGGLPSVLWRGTEARSGSPITYFIRPGVYQHGARRFVPLGASSQKLAAAVLDPEHERVLLFGADLSVECMVDFCPRVYGYEIEVGSLFGEPNPGPKRTVAGDGSQMIWGVAAQLTEDGFRYDEAVAGAGGWRRVGKDGAPKVDKERGATAGARLDFEASGSTLTRQEGGYSMKGDELVSSSGERVKLDAMHGKSGTHTVLISPDRSTVFVLSSRSQCVCDTREGSDFDYVLSRVDITSGKPELVSHQDGSAAIAFDADGALYLQEGTRLRRWPKTLPRTAPEPIEEGVLITTPDYGPTNCCGL
;
A
#
# COMPACT_ATOMS: atom_id res chain seq x y z
N MET A 1 9.72 41.68 -1.19
CA MET A 1 10.82 40.86 -1.79
C MET A 1 11.22 39.66 -0.91
N THR A 2 10.28 39.01 -0.20
CA THR A 2 10.56 37.90 0.73
C THR A 2 9.50 36.78 0.63
N ARG A 3 9.11 36.43 -0.60
CA ARG A 3 8.21 35.29 -0.90
C ARG A 3 8.66 34.60 -2.18
N SER A 4 9.72 33.78 -2.12
CA SER A 4 10.07 32.87 -3.23
C SER A 4 11.03 31.72 -2.86
N ILE A 5 11.41 31.53 -1.58
CA ILE A 5 12.43 30.53 -1.20
C ILE A 5 11.81 29.15 -0.88
N GLY A 6 10.50 29.07 -0.59
CA GLY A 6 9.85 27.83 -0.15
C GLY A 6 9.69 26.75 -1.23
N ALA A 7 9.38 27.13 -2.47
CA ALA A 7 9.06 26.16 -3.54
C ALA A 7 10.30 25.48 -4.15
N ALA A 8 11.46 26.13 -4.14
CA ALA A 8 12.69 25.59 -4.73
C ALA A 8 13.31 24.43 -3.92
N LEU A 9 13.04 24.36 -2.62
CA LEU A 9 13.53 23.29 -1.74
C LEU A 9 12.78 21.96 -1.90
N TRP A 10 11.55 21.99 -2.42
CA TRP A 10 10.73 20.78 -2.62
C TRP A 10 10.94 20.11 -3.98
N ALA A 11 11.20 20.87 -5.05
CA ALA A 11 11.44 20.31 -6.38
C ALA A 11 12.79 19.54 -6.49
N ALA A 12 13.79 19.90 -5.68
CA ALA A 12 15.07 19.17 -5.62
C ALA A 12 14.92 17.77 -4.98
N PHE A 13 13.81 17.48 -4.29
CA PHE A 13 13.59 16.23 -3.57
C PHE A 13 13.14 15.08 -4.48
N ALA A 14 12.45 15.37 -5.59
CA ALA A 14 11.88 14.35 -6.49
C ALA A 14 12.84 13.86 -7.59
N ILE A 15 13.88 14.62 -7.94
CA ILE A 15 14.86 14.24 -8.98
C ILE A 15 15.98 13.35 -8.40
N LEU A 16 16.12 13.25 -7.07
CA LEU A 16 17.32 12.71 -6.43
C LEU A 16 17.27 11.23 -6.00
N VAL A 17 16.16 10.51 -6.28
CA VAL A 17 16.02 9.07 -5.99
C VAL A 17 16.08 8.19 -7.26
N ALA A 18 16.08 8.79 -8.45
CA ALA A 18 16.31 8.07 -9.71
C ALA A 18 17.82 8.05 -10.04
N GLY A 19 18.37 6.86 -10.23
CA GLY A 19 19.80 6.56 -10.23
C GLY A 19 20.68 7.43 -11.13
N ALA A 20 21.79 7.90 -10.57
CA ALA A 20 23.01 8.12 -11.32
C ALA A 20 23.62 6.76 -11.71
N GLY A 21 23.01 6.11 -12.71
CA GLY A 21 23.61 4.97 -13.38
C GLY A 21 24.76 5.46 -14.25
N CYS A 22 26.00 5.27 -13.80
CA CYS A 22 27.17 5.41 -14.65
C CYS A 22 27.08 4.35 -15.75
N SER A 23 26.93 4.79 -17.00
CA SER A 23 27.11 3.95 -18.18
C SER A 23 28.48 3.29 -18.13
N SER A 24 28.53 1.98 -17.93
CA SER A 24 29.71 1.17 -18.21
C SER A 24 29.73 0.86 -19.71
N GLU A 25 30.72 1.42 -20.38
CA GLU A 25 31.13 1.07 -21.75
C GLU A 25 31.44 -0.44 -21.82
N PRO A 26 30.90 -1.20 -22.79
CA PRO A 26 31.18 -2.62 -22.89
C PRO A 26 32.61 -2.84 -23.40
N ALA A 27 33.46 -3.43 -22.56
CA ALA A 27 34.76 -3.94 -22.98
C ALA A 27 34.57 -5.24 -23.80
N ASP A 28 35.17 -5.26 -24.99
CA ASP A 28 35.27 -6.41 -25.88
C ASP A 28 35.83 -7.64 -25.14
N GLN A 29 35.06 -8.74 -25.16
CA GLN A 29 35.56 -10.06 -24.77
C GLN A 29 36.17 -10.76 -26.00
N PRO A 30 37.42 -11.25 -25.93
CA PRO A 30 37.98 -12.09 -26.96
C PRO A 30 37.39 -13.50 -26.89
N THR A 31 36.86 -13.97 -28.03
CA THR A 31 36.43 -15.36 -28.25
C THR A 31 37.63 -16.31 -28.26
N GLY A 32 37.73 -17.15 -27.23
CA GLY A 32 38.65 -18.29 -27.16
C GLY A 32 37.99 -19.62 -27.57
N PRO A 33 38.75 -20.60 -28.10
CA PRO A 33 38.21 -21.74 -28.84
C PRO A 33 37.75 -22.91 -27.96
N ALA A 34 36.90 -23.72 -28.59
CA ALA A 34 36.20 -24.90 -28.08
C ALA A 34 37.09 -25.92 -27.36
N ALA A 35 36.61 -26.38 -26.20
CA ALA A 35 37.21 -27.47 -25.43
C ALA A 35 36.70 -28.83 -25.92
N THR A 36 37.66 -29.71 -26.13
CA THR A 36 37.58 -31.10 -26.59
C THR A 36 36.93 -32.00 -25.54
N ALA A 37 36.05 -32.91 -25.98
CA ALA A 37 35.45 -33.95 -25.16
C ALA A 37 36.50 -34.97 -24.67
N GLY A 38 36.64 -35.09 -23.35
CA GLY A 38 37.53 -36.04 -22.68
C GLY A 38 36.76 -36.99 -21.76
N GLN A 39 36.66 -38.24 -22.20
CA GLN A 39 36.73 -39.50 -21.44
C GLN A 39 36.23 -39.57 -19.98
N ALA A 40 35.19 -40.38 -19.79
CA ALA A 40 34.71 -40.85 -18.50
C ALA A 40 35.62 -41.94 -17.91
N PRO A 41 35.97 -41.87 -16.61
CA PRO A 41 36.49 -43.01 -15.88
C PRO A 41 35.41 -43.74 -15.08
N SER A 42 35.55 -45.05 -15.17
CA SER A 42 34.94 -46.17 -14.46
C SER A 42 34.54 -45.94 -13.00
N ALA A 43 33.39 -46.51 -12.66
CA ALA A 43 32.85 -46.63 -11.33
C ALA A 43 33.81 -47.36 -10.37
N SER A 44 34.01 -46.76 -9.20
CA SER A 44 34.62 -47.38 -8.03
C SER A 44 33.55 -47.40 -6.92
N GLU A 45 33.24 -48.61 -6.45
CA GLU A 45 32.32 -48.88 -5.35
C GLU A 45 32.80 -48.19 -4.06
N ALA A 46 32.10 -47.11 -3.70
CA ALA A 46 32.28 -46.45 -2.42
C ALA A 46 31.26 -46.99 -1.41
N SER A 47 31.84 -47.57 -0.36
CA SER A 47 31.23 -48.01 0.89
C SER A 47 30.11 -47.08 1.40
N ALA A 48 28.96 -47.69 1.75
CA ALA A 48 27.83 -47.04 2.38
C ALA A 48 28.20 -46.53 3.79
N ALA A 49 28.77 -45.33 3.86
CA ALA A 49 28.81 -44.55 5.08
C ALA A 49 27.39 -44.05 5.39
N GLN A 50 26.91 -44.35 6.60
CA GLN A 50 25.66 -43.81 7.12
C GLN A 50 25.65 -42.29 6.95
N PRO A 51 24.56 -41.68 6.44
CA PRO A 51 24.45 -40.23 6.38
C PRO A 51 24.59 -39.71 7.80
N ALA A 52 25.68 -38.99 8.04
CA ALA A 52 25.86 -38.22 9.26
C ALA A 52 24.61 -37.36 9.39
N GLU A 53 23.85 -37.62 10.44
CA GLU A 53 22.75 -36.80 10.90
C GLU A 53 23.36 -35.45 11.24
N THR A 54 23.45 -34.58 10.23
CA THR A 54 23.89 -33.20 10.36
C THR A 54 22.96 -32.60 11.38
N ALA A 55 23.44 -32.48 12.62
CA ALA A 55 22.72 -31.87 13.71
C ALA A 55 22.09 -30.59 13.16
N ALA A 56 20.75 -30.61 13.04
CA ALA A 56 19.98 -29.47 12.58
C ALA A 56 20.29 -28.36 13.57
N ALA A 57 21.25 -27.51 13.22
CA ALA A 57 21.60 -26.35 14.00
C ALA A 57 20.29 -25.62 14.26
N ASP A 58 19.93 -25.48 15.54
CA ASP A 58 18.66 -24.92 15.98
C ASP A 58 18.36 -23.68 15.14
N ALA A 59 17.34 -23.80 14.28
CA ALA A 59 16.96 -22.71 13.41
C ALA A 59 16.67 -21.51 14.32
N PRO A 60 17.37 -20.37 14.15
CA PRO A 60 17.22 -19.24 15.05
C PRO A 60 15.75 -18.85 15.12
N GLU A 61 15.24 -18.70 16.35
CA GLU A 61 13.85 -18.30 16.59
C GLU A 61 13.60 -16.97 15.85
N LEU A 62 12.78 -17.02 14.80
CA LEU A 62 12.59 -15.87 13.93
C LEU A 62 11.70 -14.84 14.62
N THR A 63 12.24 -13.63 14.78
CA THR A 63 11.55 -12.47 15.35
C THR A 63 10.20 -12.23 14.67
N PRO A 64 9.15 -11.80 15.40
CA PRO A 64 7.88 -11.41 14.79
C PRO A 64 8.04 -10.33 13.71
N ILE A 65 7.27 -10.45 12.62
CA ILE A 65 7.39 -9.59 11.43
C ILE A 65 6.45 -8.38 11.48
N GLY A 66 6.80 -7.30 10.79
CA GLY A 66 5.97 -6.10 10.70
C GLY A 66 6.00 -5.24 11.97
N TYR A 67 5.13 -4.24 12.03
CA TYR A 67 5.04 -3.30 13.15
C TYR A 67 4.06 -3.81 14.22
N ALA A 68 4.57 -4.02 15.44
CA ALA A 68 3.74 -4.29 16.62
C ALA A 68 3.07 -3.02 17.18
N LYS A 69 3.69 -1.88 16.89
CA LYS A 69 3.19 -0.54 17.15
C LYS A 69 3.57 0.34 15.99
N LEU A 70 2.67 1.25 15.62
CA LEU A 70 2.98 2.16 14.53
C LEU A 70 4.15 3.08 14.88
N PRO A 71 5.17 3.21 14.01
CA PRO A 71 6.27 4.15 14.20
C PRO A 71 5.73 5.57 14.44
N PRO A 72 6.11 6.28 15.52
CA PRO A 72 5.59 7.63 15.79
C PRO A 72 5.91 8.60 14.64
N PRO A 73 5.18 9.74 14.55
CA PRO A 73 5.53 10.79 13.60
C PRO A 73 7.00 11.21 13.71
N ILE A 74 7.64 11.40 12.56
CA ILE A 74 9.03 11.84 12.51
C ILE A 74 9.08 13.34 12.80
N SER A 75 9.90 13.76 13.75
CA SER A 75 10.05 15.18 14.08
C SER A 75 10.76 15.94 12.95
N SER A 76 10.50 17.25 12.88
CA SER A 76 11.20 18.16 11.96
C SER A 76 12.72 18.15 12.19
N GLU A 77 13.15 18.00 13.44
CA GLU A 77 14.54 17.95 13.87
C GLU A 77 15.22 16.68 13.36
N ALA A 78 14.57 15.51 13.51
CA ALA A 78 15.10 14.25 12.99
C ALA A 78 15.18 14.28 11.45
N THR A 79 14.17 14.85 10.80
CA THR A 79 14.16 15.06 9.34
C THR A 79 15.32 15.95 8.91
N LEU A 80 15.52 17.10 9.55
CA LEU A 80 16.61 18.02 9.24
C LEU A 80 18.00 17.40 9.50
N ALA A 81 18.15 16.65 10.59
CA ALA A 81 19.39 15.94 10.90
C ALA A 81 19.73 14.91 9.79
N ASN A 82 18.75 14.10 9.39
CA ASN A 82 18.91 13.13 8.31
C ASN A 82 19.25 13.80 6.97
N LEU A 83 18.60 14.93 6.63
CA LEU A 83 18.89 15.69 5.41
C LEU A 83 20.32 16.24 5.38
N LYS A 84 20.78 16.86 6.48
CA LYS A 84 22.16 17.35 6.60
C LYS A 84 23.17 16.21 6.48
N ALA A 85 22.90 15.09 7.16
CA ALA A 85 23.75 13.90 7.09
C ALA A 85 23.83 13.33 5.66
N LEU A 86 22.72 13.32 4.92
CA LEU A 86 22.69 12.90 3.51
C LEU A 86 23.53 13.82 2.62
N GLN A 87 23.52 15.13 2.85
CA GLN A 87 24.40 16.06 2.13
C GLN A 87 25.88 15.78 2.39
N GLU A 88 26.27 15.47 3.63
CA GLU A 88 27.65 15.09 3.96
C GLU A 88 28.02 13.73 3.37
N HIS A 89 27.07 12.80 3.30
CA HIS A 89 27.23 11.49 2.67
C HIS A 89 27.53 11.66 1.17
N GLN A 90 26.77 12.48 0.47
CA GLN A 90 27.01 12.80 -0.95
C GLN A 90 28.39 13.43 -1.20
N LYS A 91 28.93 14.20 -0.24
CA LYS A 91 30.31 14.74 -0.28
C LYS A 91 31.38 13.72 0.09
N LYS A 92 31.02 12.44 0.28
CA LYS A 92 31.89 11.35 0.72
C LYS A 92 32.51 11.58 2.11
N GLN A 93 31.89 12.41 2.95
CA GLN A 93 32.34 12.67 4.32
C GLN A 93 31.70 11.66 5.27
N TRP A 94 32.03 10.37 5.09
CA TRP A 94 31.34 9.23 5.70
C TRP A 94 31.25 9.29 7.22
N GLU A 95 32.30 9.75 7.89
CA GLU A 95 32.30 9.89 9.35
C GLU A 95 31.33 10.98 9.84
N LYS A 96 31.25 12.10 9.12
CA LYS A 96 30.31 13.18 9.44
C LYS A 96 28.88 12.77 9.12
N SER A 97 28.66 12.09 7.99
CA SER A 97 27.33 11.59 7.65
C SER A 97 26.85 10.56 8.66
N ARG A 98 27.72 9.63 9.08
CA ARG A 98 27.45 8.68 10.18
C ARG A 98 26.96 9.39 11.43
N ALA A 99 27.72 10.36 11.95
CA ALA A 99 27.33 11.11 13.15
C ALA A 99 25.98 11.84 12.99
N GLY A 100 25.71 12.42 11.81
CA GLY A 100 24.42 13.06 11.54
C GLY A 100 23.25 12.08 11.43
N PHE A 101 23.46 10.89 10.86
CA PHE A 101 22.44 9.84 10.84
C PHE A 101 22.20 9.25 12.24
N GLU A 102 23.24 9.09 13.06
CA GLU A 102 23.10 8.68 14.47
C GLU A 102 22.26 9.68 15.26
N GLU A 103 22.45 10.98 15.03
CA GLU A 103 21.61 12.02 15.63
C GLU A 103 20.15 11.90 15.16
N ALA A 104 19.90 11.68 13.87
CA ALA A 104 18.55 11.49 13.35
C ALA A 104 17.85 10.26 13.97
N VAL A 105 18.56 9.15 14.12
CA VAL A 105 18.06 7.92 14.78
C VAL A 105 17.86 8.15 16.28
N ARG A 106 18.73 8.91 16.95
CA ARG A 106 18.56 9.26 18.36
C ARG A 106 17.29 10.10 18.59
N LEU A 107 17.00 11.03 17.69
CA LEU A 107 15.81 11.88 17.74
C LEU A 107 14.54 11.11 17.38
N ALA A 108 14.62 10.14 16.45
CA ALA A 108 13.51 9.31 16.02
C ALA A 108 13.96 7.86 15.82
N PRO A 109 13.94 7.02 16.89
CA PRO A 109 14.45 5.63 16.83
C PRO A 109 13.74 4.73 15.82
N HIS A 110 12.51 5.07 15.41
CA HIS A 110 11.76 4.32 14.40
C HIS A 110 11.82 4.95 13.00
N TYR A 111 12.71 5.92 12.77
CA TYR A 111 12.87 6.55 11.47
C TYR A 111 13.64 5.61 10.52
N GLY A 112 12.90 4.68 9.89
CA GLY A 112 13.48 3.60 9.10
C GLY A 112 14.46 4.06 8.02
N ILE A 113 14.17 5.17 7.33
CA ILE A 113 15.09 5.75 6.34
C ILE A 113 16.39 6.26 6.96
N ALA A 114 16.35 6.90 8.13
CA ALA A 114 17.57 7.34 8.82
C ALA A 114 18.40 6.15 9.33
N ARG A 115 17.74 5.08 9.82
CA ARG A 115 18.40 3.82 10.19
C ARG A 115 19.08 3.15 8.99
N PHE A 116 18.41 3.13 7.84
CA PHE A 116 18.98 2.60 6.61
C PHE A 116 20.19 3.43 6.16
N ASN A 117 20.05 4.76 6.14
CA ASN A 117 21.15 5.66 5.80
C ASN A 117 22.34 5.52 6.76
N LEU A 118 22.08 5.31 8.05
CA LEU A 118 23.10 4.99 9.04
C LEU A 118 23.81 3.66 8.74
N ALA A 119 23.07 2.62 8.33
CA ALA A 119 23.67 1.35 7.91
C ALA A 119 24.58 1.53 6.69
N CYS A 120 24.18 2.34 5.70
CA CYS A 120 25.02 2.70 4.56
C CYS A 120 26.31 3.41 5.02
N ALA A 121 26.20 4.44 5.86
CA ALA A 121 27.36 5.16 6.38
C ALA A 121 28.30 4.24 7.19
N ARG A 122 27.76 3.35 8.03
CA ARG A 122 28.53 2.36 8.81
C ARG A 122 29.30 1.40 7.90
N SER A 123 28.64 0.83 6.89
CA SER A 123 29.27 -0.01 5.87
C SER A 123 30.43 0.72 5.16
N ARG A 124 30.24 1.99 4.76
CA ARG A 124 31.29 2.82 4.15
C ARG A 124 32.48 3.12 5.08
N THR A 125 32.25 3.17 6.39
CA THR A 125 33.29 3.35 7.41
C THR A 125 33.91 2.03 7.91
N GLY A 126 33.49 0.88 7.38
CA GLY A 126 34.00 -0.44 7.76
C GLY A 126 33.34 -1.07 9.00
N ASP A 127 32.36 -0.41 9.62
CA ASP A 127 31.54 -0.98 10.70
C ASP A 127 30.43 -1.88 10.11
N VAL A 128 30.87 -3.01 9.55
CA VAL A 128 29.99 -3.96 8.88
C VAL A 128 29.02 -4.62 9.86
N ALA A 129 29.49 -4.99 11.05
CA ALA A 129 28.65 -5.59 12.08
C ALA A 129 27.54 -4.62 12.53
N GLY A 130 27.89 -3.35 12.80
CA GLY A 130 26.92 -2.34 13.18
C GLY A 130 25.93 -1.99 12.07
N ALA A 131 26.33 -2.05 10.80
CA ALA A 131 25.40 -1.93 9.67
C ALA A 131 24.43 -3.11 9.59
N ALA A 132 24.94 -4.33 9.81
CA ALA A 132 24.14 -5.54 9.74
C ALA A 132 23.03 -5.59 10.79
N THR A 133 23.33 -5.21 12.05
CA THR A 133 22.33 -5.14 13.12
C THR A 133 21.18 -4.18 12.80
N LEU A 134 21.48 -3.03 12.17
CA LEU A 134 20.44 -2.08 11.76
C LEU A 134 19.55 -2.66 10.66
N LEU A 135 20.15 -3.29 9.66
CA LEU A 135 19.42 -3.87 8.52
C LEU A 135 18.61 -5.10 8.90
N GLU A 136 19.10 -5.94 9.81
CA GLU A 136 18.34 -7.08 10.35
C GLU A 136 17.00 -6.63 10.93
N ALA A 137 17.02 -5.63 11.81
CA ALA A 137 15.80 -5.10 12.41
C ALA A 137 14.89 -4.41 11.37
N LEU A 138 15.46 -3.71 10.39
CA LEU A 138 14.67 -3.11 9.30
C LEU A 138 14.01 -4.17 8.41
N LEU A 139 14.67 -5.30 8.16
CA LEU A 139 14.09 -6.41 7.40
C LEU A 139 12.95 -7.08 8.17
N ASP A 140 13.08 -7.25 9.50
CA ASP A 140 12.00 -7.78 10.33
C ASP A 140 10.77 -6.86 10.37
N GLU A 141 10.99 -5.55 10.30
CA GLU A 141 9.92 -4.57 10.30
C GLU A 141 9.29 -4.41 8.90
N ASP A 142 10.11 -4.35 7.84
CA ASP A 142 9.68 -3.97 6.49
C ASP A 142 10.56 -4.56 5.39
N MET A 143 10.60 -5.90 5.31
CA MET A 143 11.36 -6.64 4.29
C MET A 143 11.14 -6.12 2.86
N PRO A 144 9.90 -5.90 2.37
CA PRO A 144 9.67 -5.45 1.00
C PRO A 144 10.34 -4.11 0.66
N GLN A 145 10.50 -3.22 1.64
CA GLN A 145 11.17 -1.93 1.45
C GLN A 145 12.70 -2.05 1.44
N TYR A 146 13.26 -2.90 2.31
CA TYR A 146 14.69 -2.90 2.58
C TYR A 146 15.48 -4.04 1.93
N ALA A 147 14.85 -5.18 1.62
CA ALA A 147 15.52 -6.28 0.93
C ALA A 147 16.08 -5.87 -0.46
N PRO A 148 15.35 -5.10 -1.30
CA PRO A 148 15.88 -4.69 -2.61
C PRO A 148 17.04 -3.70 -2.47
N ARG A 149 16.98 -2.84 -1.46
CA ARG A 149 18.06 -1.89 -1.14
C ARG A 149 19.31 -2.59 -0.62
N LEU A 150 19.15 -3.57 0.27
CA LEU A 150 20.24 -4.44 0.70
C LEU A 150 20.92 -5.11 -0.50
N ALA A 151 20.15 -5.57 -1.49
CA ALA A 151 20.68 -6.23 -2.67
C ALA A 151 21.44 -5.29 -3.62
N ALA A 152 20.95 -4.06 -3.82
CA ALA A 152 21.40 -3.20 -4.92
C ALA A 152 22.18 -1.94 -4.50
N ASP A 153 22.06 -1.46 -3.26
CA ASP A 153 22.65 -0.17 -2.85
C ASP A 153 24.20 -0.24 -2.84
N PRO A 154 24.92 0.58 -3.61
CA PRO A 154 26.38 0.52 -3.69
C PRO A 154 27.09 0.82 -2.36
N ASP A 155 26.45 1.53 -1.43
CA ASP A 155 27.06 1.82 -0.12
C ASP A 155 27.13 0.58 0.79
N LEU A 156 26.34 -0.45 0.47
CA LEU A 156 26.30 -1.72 1.19
C LEU A 156 27.18 -2.80 0.55
N GLU A 157 28.05 -2.47 -0.42
CA GLU A 157 28.93 -3.44 -1.08
C GLU A 157 29.86 -4.16 -0.08
N ALA A 158 30.52 -3.40 0.81
CA ALA A 158 31.40 -3.97 1.83
C ALA A 158 30.64 -4.92 2.78
N LEU A 159 29.43 -4.54 3.21
CA LEU A 159 28.55 -5.40 3.99
C LEU A 159 28.15 -6.67 3.22
N ARG A 160 27.74 -6.54 1.96
CA ARG A 160 27.33 -7.68 1.13
C ARG A 160 28.44 -8.69 0.89
N ALA A 161 29.70 -8.25 0.86
CA ALA A 161 30.88 -9.12 0.70
C ALA A 161 31.31 -9.81 2.01
N ALA A 162 30.82 -9.36 3.15
CA ALA A 162 31.17 -9.90 4.46
C ALA A 162 30.22 -11.05 4.88
N PRO A 163 30.62 -11.90 5.86
CA PRO A 163 29.76 -12.96 6.40
C PRO A 163 28.41 -12.45 6.96
N GLU A 164 28.39 -11.23 7.50
CA GLU A 164 27.16 -10.58 7.97
C GLU A 164 26.17 -10.31 6.82
N GLY A 165 26.66 -9.93 5.65
CA GLY A 165 25.83 -9.76 4.45
C GLY A 165 25.19 -11.06 3.97
N GLU A 166 25.93 -12.19 4.04
CA GLU A 166 25.37 -13.51 3.74
C GLU A 166 24.25 -13.90 4.72
N LYS A 167 24.45 -13.62 6.02
CA LYS A 167 23.41 -13.86 7.03
C LYS A 167 22.14 -13.04 6.75
N LEU A 168 22.28 -11.78 6.34
CA LEU A 168 21.13 -10.96 5.98
C LEU A 168 20.41 -11.49 4.73
N ARG A 169 21.14 -11.95 3.70
CA ARG A 169 20.54 -12.60 2.52
C ARG A 169 19.77 -13.85 2.91
N ALA A 170 20.36 -14.72 3.73
CA ALA A 170 19.68 -15.90 4.25
C ALA A 170 18.44 -15.52 5.07
N ARG A 171 18.50 -14.44 5.85
CA ARG A 171 17.35 -13.91 6.60
C ARG A 171 16.22 -13.44 5.67
N VAL A 172 16.51 -12.72 4.59
CA VAL A 172 15.49 -12.31 3.59
C VAL A 172 14.75 -13.54 3.07
N GLU A 173 15.47 -14.59 2.70
CA GLU A 173 14.86 -15.83 2.20
C GLU A 173 14.03 -16.55 3.28
N ALA A 174 14.47 -16.53 4.54
CA ALA A 174 13.70 -17.07 5.66
C ALA A 174 12.45 -16.25 5.99
N LEU A 175 12.47 -14.93 5.77
CA LEU A 175 11.33 -14.05 6.01
C LEU A 175 10.26 -14.14 4.92
N ARG A 176 10.65 -14.41 3.66
CA ARG A 176 9.73 -14.39 2.51
C ARG A 176 8.49 -15.28 2.68
N PRO A 177 8.58 -16.56 3.11
CA PRO A 177 7.39 -17.38 3.34
C PRO A 177 6.44 -16.80 4.41
N ARG A 178 6.99 -16.15 5.45
CA ARG A 178 6.19 -15.55 6.52
C ARG A 178 5.43 -14.31 6.04
N TRP A 179 6.06 -13.49 5.20
CA TRP A 179 5.39 -12.37 4.55
C TRP A 179 4.29 -12.84 3.59
N LYS A 180 4.51 -13.91 2.84
CA LYS A 180 3.49 -14.53 1.98
C LYS A 180 2.30 -15.03 2.79
N GLU A 181 2.56 -15.72 3.88
CA GLU A 181 1.50 -16.21 4.77
C GLU A 181 0.72 -15.05 5.41
N ALA A 182 1.42 -14.01 5.88
CA ALA A 182 0.77 -12.81 6.39
C ALA A 182 -0.12 -12.14 5.34
N ALA A 183 0.38 -11.98 4.10
CA ALA A 183 -0.38 -11.39 3.01
C ALA A 183 -1.66 -12.17 2.67
N LYS A 184 -1.65 -13.50 2.79
CA LYS A 184 -2.82 -14.35 2.56
C LYS A 184 -3.85 -14.29 3.69
N GLY A 185 -3.37 -14.27 4.94
CA GLY A 185 -4.23 -14.36 6.12
C GLY A 185 -4.71 -13.02 6.70
N GLY A 186 -3.99 -11.92 6.40
CA GLY A 186 -4.24 -10.63 7.00
C GLY A 186 -5.33 -9.80 6.29
N LEU A 187 -5.89 -8.85 7.01
CA LEU A 187 -6.83 -7.86 6.47
C LEU A 187 -6.07 -6.89 5.55
N PRO A 188 -6.40 -6.77 4.25
CA PRO A 188 -5.84 -5.73 3.40
C PRO A 188 -6.05 -4.35 4.03
N SER A 189 -4.97 -3.60 4.21
CA SER A 189 -5.00 -2.35 4.94
C SER A 189 -3.90 -1.41 4.44
N VAL A 190 -4.01 -0.15 4.82
CA VAL A 190 -2.97 0.85 4.71
C VAL A 190 -2.61 1.32 6.11
N LEU A 191 -1.31 1.41 6.35
CA LEU A 191 -0.78 2.21 7.42
C LEU A 191 -0.74 3.65 6.91
N TRP A 192 -1.50 4.52 7.55
CA TRP A 192 -1.63 5.92 7.15
C TRP A 192 -1.10 6.83 8.25
N ARG A 193 -0.40 7.89 7.85
CA ARG A 193 -0.17 9.05 8.70
C ARG A 193 -0.37 10.33 7.91
N GLY A 194 -1.21 11.20 8.46
CA GLY A 194 -1.33 12.58 8.07
C GLY A 194 -1.55 13.48 9.27
N THR A 195 -1.50 14.79 9.03
CA THR A 195 -2.03 15.77 9.97
C THR A 195 -3.26 16.41 9.35
N GLU A 196 -4.18 16.89 10.18
CA GLU A 196 -5.19 17.83 9.71
C GLU A 196 -4.50 19.15 9.34
N ALA A 197 -4.71 19.62 8.11
CA ALA A 197 -4.41 20.99 7.72
C ALA A 197 -5.27 21.95 8.55
N ARG A 198 -4.92 23.23 8.56
CA ARG A 198 -5.78 24.28 9.14
C ARG A 198 -7.18 24.34 8.50
N SER A 199 -7.33 23.83 7.28
CA SER A 199 -8.62 23.70 6.59
C SER A 199 -9.44 22.48 7.04
N GLY A 200 -8.92 21.65 7.95
CA GLY A 200 -9.49 20.34 8.28
C GLY A 200 -9.10 19.22 7.30
N SER A 201 -8.53 19.56 6.13
CA SER A 201 -8.15 18.58 5.11
C SER A 201 -6.89 17.79 5.51
N PRO A 202 -6.81 16.47 5.28
CA PRO A 202 -5.66 15.68 5.68
C PRO A 202 -4.49 15.99 4.76
N ILE A 203 -3.37 16.39 5.34
CA ILE A 203 -2.08 16.33 4.65
C ILE A 203 -1.52 14.95 4.94
N THR A 204 -1.74 14.03 4.00
CA THR A 204 -1.12 12.70 4.06
C THR A 204 0.36 12.85 3.82
N TYR A 205 1.17 12.46 4.80
CA TYR A 205 2.64 12.43 4.65
C TYR A 205 3.14 11.02 4.35
N PHE A 206 2.35 10.01 4.65
CA PHE A 206 2.77 8.62 4.56
C PHE A 206 1.58 7.69 4.39
N ILE A 207 1.62 6.91 3.30
CA ILE A 207 0.80 5.72 3.11
C ILE A 207 1.74 4.55 2.89
N ARG A 208 1.49 3.46 3.61
CA ARG A 208 2.19 2.20 3.46
C ARG A 208 1.16 1.09 3.24
N PRO A 209 1.12 0.45 2.06
CA PRO A 209 0.28 -0.72 1.85
C PRO A 209 0.73 -1.86 2.77
N GLY A 210 -0.20 -2.72 3.15
CA GLY A 210 0.13 -3.91 3.92
C GLY A 210 -1.11 -4.67 4.39
N VAL A 211 -0.90 -5.60 5.30
CA VAL A 211 -2.00 -6.34 5.90
C VAL A 211 -1.96 -6.20 7.41
N TYR A 212 -3.14 -6.08 8.02
CA TYR A 212 -3.27 -6.14 9.46
C TYR A 212 -3.57 -7.57 9.91
N GLN A 213 -2.69 -8.14 10.73
CA GLN A 213 -2.87 -9.45 11.34
C GLN A 213 -3.52 -9.29 12.71
N HIS A 214 -4.85 -9.44 12.78
CA HIS A 214 -5.61 -9.20 14.01
C HIS A 214 -5.13 -10.05 15.20
N GLY A 215 -4.93 -11.35 14.99
CA GLY A 215 -4.46 -12.26 16.05
C GLY A 215 -3.07 -11.91 16.60
N ALA A 216 -2.19 -11.38 15.76
CA ALA A 216 -0.86 -10.93 16.16
C ALA A 216 -0.85 -9.47 16.66
N ARG A 217 -1.90 -8.70 16.34
CA ARG A 217 -1.96 -7.24 16.49
C ARG A 217 -0.76 -6.54 15.85
N ARG A 218 -0.50 -6.87 14.58
CA ARG A 218 0.63 -6.32 13.83
C ARG A 218 0.20 -5.87 12.45
N PHE A 219 0.78 -4.77 11.99
CA PHE A 219 0.73 -4.37 10.59
C PHE A 219 1.95 -4.91 9.85
N VAL A 220 1.74 -5.73 8.83
CA VAL A 220 2.82 -6.27 7.98
C VAL A 220 2.84 -5.47 6.68
N PRO A 221 3.86 -4.60 6.47
CA PRO A 221 3.95 -3.80 5.25
C PRO A 221 4.20 -4.68 4.03
N LEU A 222 3.57 -4.31 2.91
CA LEU A 222 3.69 -4.94 1.61
C LEU A 222 3.96 -3.87 0.54
N GLY A 223 4.59 -4.27 -0.56
CA GLY A 223 4.94 -3.38 -1.66
C GLY A 223 6.06 -2.40 -1.31
N ALA A 224 6.34 -1.45 -2.19
CA ALA A 224 7.23 -0.33 -1.89
C ALA A 224 6.50 0.80 -1.14
N SER A 225 7.21 1.54 -0.29
CA SER A 225 6.69 2.78 0.29
C SER A 225 6.97 3.95 -0.66
N SER A 226 6.01 4.85 -0.83
CA SER A 226 6.23 6.12 -1.54
C SER A 226 5.50 7.25 -0.83
N GLN A 227 6.15 8.42 -0.76
CA GLN A 227 5.57 9.62 -0.16
C GLN A 227 4.44 10.22 -0.99
N LYS A 228 4.38 9.87 -2.29
CA LYS A 228 3.32 10.34 -3.19
C LYS A 228 2.07 9.46 -3.12
N LEU A 229 2.13 8.31 -2.45
CA LEU A 229 1.01 7.38 -2.40
C LEU A 229 -0.20 8.08 -1.81
N ALA A 230 -1.30 8.05 -2.55
CA ALA A 230 -2.63 8.43 -2.11
C ALA A 230 -3.52 7.21 -1.92
N ALA A 231 -3.24 6.07 -2.56
CA ALA A 231 -3.88 4.80 -2.25
C ALA A 231 -3.04 3.59 -2.69
N ALA A 232 -3.48 2.41 -2.25
CA ALA A 232 -2.95 1.14 -2.72
C ALA A 232 -4.02 0.05 -2.75
N VAL A 233 -3.87 -0.90 -3.67
CA VAL A 233 -4.70 -2.11 -3.79
C VAL A 233 -3.80 -3.33 -3.74
N LEU A 234 -4.10 -4.26 -2.85
CA LEU A 234 -3.31 -5.48 -2.68
C LEU A 234 -3.98 -6.62 -3.44
N ASP A 235 -3.15 -7.42 -4.09
CA ASP A 235 -3.54 -8.68 -4.73
C ASP A 235 -2.60 -9.79 -4.23
N PRO A 236 -2.85 -10.33 -3.02
CA PRO A 236 -2.02 -11.37 -2.41
C PRO A 236 -1.97 -12.67 -3.24
N GLU A 237 -3.00 -12.94 -4.04
CA GLU A 237 -3.10 -14.15 -4.86
C GLU A 237 -2.05 -14.15 -5.98
N HIS A 238 -1.86 -13.01 -6.64
CA HIS A 238 -0.86 -12.84 -7.71
C HIS A 238 0.42 -12.16 -7.24
N GLU A 239 0.58 -11.95 -5.93
CA GLU A 239 1.74 -11.29 -5.31
C GLU A 239 1.99 -9.85 -5.82
N ARG A 240 0.92 -9.12 -6.14
CA ARG A 240 0.98 -7.77 -6.73
C ARG A 240 0.38 -6.69 -5.84
N VAL A 241 0.86 -5.47 -6.02
CA VAL A 241 0.26 -4.26 -5.47
C VAL A 241 0.04 -3.26 -6.59
N LEU A 242 -1.14 -2.65 -6.64
CA LEU A 242 -1.38 -1.43 -7.40
C LEU A 242 -1.15 -0.25 -6.47
N LEU A 243 -0.20 0.59 -6.81
CA LEU A 243 0.13 1.81 -6.10
C LEU A 243 -0.41 2.99 -6.90
N PHE A 244 -1.16 3.85 -6.24
CA PHE A 244 -1.61 5.10 -6.81
C PHE A 244 -0.95 6.26 -6.07
N GLY A 245 -0.08 6.97 -6.76
CA GLY A 245 0.51 8.23 -6.30
C GLY A 245 -0.22 9.43 -6.89
N ALA A 246 -0.36 10.50 -6.11
CA ALA A 246 -0.93 11.76 -6.59
C ALA A 246 -0.06 12.94 -6.14
N ASP A 247 0.18 13.87 -7.06
CA ASP A 247 0.74 15.18 -6.76
C ASP A 247 -0.42 16.09 -6.33
N LEU A 248 -0.66 16.16 -5.02
CA LEU A 248 -1.71 16.96 -4.41
C LEU A 248 -1.15 18.36 -4.09
N SER A 249 -1.86 19.43 -4.47
CA SER A 249 -1.56 20.75 -3.92
C SER A 249 -2.25 20.94 -2.58
N VAL A 250 -1.44 21.24 -1.57
CA VAL A 250 -1.88 21.70 -0.25
C VAL A 250 -2.14 23.20 -0.20
N GLU A 251 -1.76 23.96 -1.24
CA GLU A 251 -1.88 25.43 -1.31
C GLU A 251 -3.17 25.87 -2.03
N CYS A 252 -4.28 25.21 -1.77
CA CYS A 252 -5.52 25.56 -2.46
C CYS A 252 -6.45 26.27 -1.47
N MET A 253 -6.70 27.56 -1.73
CA MET A 253 -7.59 28.45 -0.95
C MET A 253 -9.02 28.48 -1.53
N VAL A 254 -9.37 27.53 -2.39
CA VAL A 254 -10.65 27.49 -3.11
C VAL A 254 -11.25 26.08 -3.05
N ASP A 255 -12.57 26.02 -3.23
CA ASP A 255 -13.53 24.98 -2.85
C ASP A 255 -13.40 23.54 -3.35
N PHE A 256 -12.30 23.19 -4.00
CA PHE A 256 -12.12 21.83 -4.55
C PHE A 256 -10.73 21.28 -4.21
N CYS A 257 -10.45 21.19 -2.90
CA CYS A 257 -9.20 20.67 -2.36
C CYS A 257 -9.34 19.19 -1.96
N PRO A 258 -8.29 18.37 -2.16
CA PRO A 258 -7.03 18.69 -2.86
C PRO A 258 -7.17 18.60 -4.39
N ARG A 259 -6.51 19.52 -5.11
CA ARG A 259 -6.36 19.40 -6.57
C ARG A 259 -5.24 18.41 -6.89
N VAL A 260 -5.53 17.46 -7.78
CA VAL A 260 -4.55 16.51 -8.32
C VAL A 260 -3.89 17.13 -9.55
N TYR A 261 -2.61 17.51 -9.45
CA TYR A 261 -1.83 18.08 -10.56
C TYR A 261 -1.19 17.03 -11.43
N GLY A 262 -1.05 15.82 -10.91
CA GLY A 262 -0.46 14.71 -11.61
C GLY A 262 -0.73 13.47 -10.80
N TYR A 263 -0.70 12.33 -11.47
CA TYR A 263 -0.80 11.06 -10.78
C TYR A 263 0.12 10.03 -11.42
N GLU A 264 0.45 9.05 -10.60
CA GLU A 264 1.26 7.92 -10.96
C GLU A 264 0.51 6.64 -10.60
N ILE A 265 0.43 5.72 -11.54
CA ILE A 265 -0.05 4.36 -11.28
C ILE A 265 1.12 3.43 -11.51
N GLU A 266 1.43 2.62 -10.50
CA GLU A 266 2.49 1.61 -10.56
C GLU A 266 1.92 0.26 -10.13
N VAL A 267 2.17 -0.78 -10.93
CA VAL A 267 1.96 -2.15 -10.48
C VAL A 267 3.30 -2.69 -10.00
N GLY A 268 3.43 -2.93 -8.71
CA GLY A 268 4.65 -3.44 -8.07
C GLY A 268 4.50 -4.87 -7.55
N SER A 269 5.59 -5.42 -7.05
CA SER A 269 5.58 -6.67 -6.26
C SER A 269 5.20 -6.41 -4.81
N LEU A 270 4.45 -7.30 -4.17
CA LEU A 270 4.19 -7.25 -2.73
C LEU A 270 5.43 -7.46 -1.86
N PHE A 271 6.44 -8.17 -2.36
CA PHE A 271 7.61 -8.60 -1.56
C PHE A 271 8.91 -7.93 -1.99
N GLY A 272 8.81 -6.82 -2.74
CA GLY A 272 9.93 -5.96 -3.10
C GLY A 272 10.78 -6.47 -4.26
N GLU A 273 10.47 -7.60 -4.88
CA GLU A 273 11.18 -8.07 -6.06
C GLU A 273 11.22 -6.96 -7.12
N PRO A 274 12.37 -6.76 -7.81
CA PRO A 274 12.48 -5.83 -8.91
C PRO A 274 11.50 -6.23 -10.02
N ASN A 275 10.33 -5.62 -10.00
CA ASN A 275 9.33 -5.77 -11.03
C ASN A 275 8.87 -4.36 -11.38
N PRO A 276 9.50 -3.71 -12.39
CA PRO A 276 8.94 -2.52 -12.98
C PRO A 276 7.72 -2.98 -13.76
N GLY A 277 6.63 -3.29 -13.06
CA GLY A 277 5.35 -3.37 -13.70
C GLY A 277 5.05 -2.04 -14.38
N PRO A 278 4.02 -1.98 -15.22
CA PRO A 278 3.70 -0.78 -15.95
C PRO A 278 3.55 0.40 -14.98
N LYS A 279 4.47 1.36 -15.12
CA LYS A 279 4.43 2.65 -14.44
C LYS A 279 3.90 3.67 -15.44
N ARG A 280 2.78 4.29 -15.10
CA ARG A 280 2.18 5.36 -15.88
C ARG A 280 2.24 6.64 -15.07
N THR A 281 2.77 7.68 -15.68
CA THR A 281 2.75 9.03 -15.12
C THR A 281 1.91 9.91 -16.03
N VAL A 282 0.92 10.56 -15.44
CA VAL A 282 0.11 11.56 -16.14
C VAL A 282 0.38 12.90 -15.48
N ALA A 283 1.07 13.77 -16.21
CA ALA A 283 1.21 15.16 -15.83
C ALA A 283 -0.10 15.89 -16.17
N GLY A 284 -0.78 16.41 -15.15
CA GLY A 284 -1.84 17.37 -15.34
C GLY A 284 -1.25 18.78 -15.53
N ASP A 285 -1.98 19.61 -16.25
CA ASP A 285 -1.71 21.05 -16.36
C ASP A 285 -2.30 21.86 -15.19
N GLY A 286 -2.82 21.16 -14.17
CA GLY A 286 -3.54 21.75 -13.03
C GLY A 286 -4.96 22.23 -13.34
N SER A 287 -5.45 22.04 -14.57
CA SER A 287 -6.81 22.42 -14.99
C SER A 287 -7.83 21.28 -14.83
N GLN A 288 -7.37 20.03 -14.82
CA GLN A 288 -8.24 18.85 -14.73
C GLN A 288 -8.47 18.44 -13.28
N MET A 289 -9.75 18.33 -12.90
CA MET A 289 -10.14 17.65 -11.66
C MET A 289 -10.27 16.16 -11.94
N ILE A 290 -9.55 15.36 -11.17
CA ILE A 290 -9.65 13.90 -11.19
C ILE A 290 -10.62 13.50 -10.08
N TRP A 291 -11.75 12.92 -10.47
CA TRP A 291 -12.84 12.50 -9.57
C TRP A 291 -12.81 11.01 -9.23
N GLY A 292 -11.79 10.27 -9.68
CA GLY A 292 -11.72 8.84 -9.50
C GLY A 292 -10.75 8.17 -10.47
N VAL A 293 -10.20 7.02 -10.07
CA VAL A 293 -9.39 6.16 -10.94
C VAL A 293 -9.94 4.75 -10.85
N ALA A 294 -10.66 4.32 -11.88
CA ALA A 294 -11.10 2.94 -11.96
C ALA A 294 -9.93 2.05 -12.41
N ALA A 295 -9.54 1.09 -11.57
CA ALA A 295 -8.71 -0.03 -11.97
C ALA A 295 -9.59 -1.28 -12.08
N GLN A 296 -9.14 -2.28 -12.84
CA GLN A 296 -9.78 -3.59 -12.86
C GLN A 296 -8.76 -4.65 -12.48
N LEU A 297 -9.12 -5.51 -11.54
CA LEU A 297 -8.35 -6.73 -11.26
C LEU A 297 -8.86 -7.82 -12.22
N THR A 298 -7.95 -8.41 -12.99
CA THR A 298 -8.22 -9.51 -13.92
C THR A 298 -7.53 -10.79 -13.46
N GLU A 299 -7.83 -11.93 -14.09
CA GLU A 299 -7.17 -13.22 -13.80
C GLU A 299 -5.64 -13.17 -13.97
N ASP A 300 -5.12 -12.27 -14.82
CA ASP A 300 -3.68 -12.08 -15.03
C ASP A 300 -3.10 -10.94 -14.14
N GLY A 301 -3.87 -10.44 -13.17
CA GLY A 301 -3.56 -9.28 -12.32
C GLY A 301 -4.21 -7.98 -12.81
N PHE A 302 -3.64 -6.82 -12.44
CA PHE A 302 -4.24 -5.51 -12.73
C PHE A 302 -4.22 -5.16 -14.23
N ARG A 303 -5.38 -4.77 -14.77
CA ARG A 303 -5.52 -3.97 -16.00
C ARG A 303 -6.13 -2.63 -15.62
N TYR A 304 -5.55 -1.54 -16.10
CA TYR A 304 -6.11 -0.20 -15.91
C TYR A 304 -6.42 0.41 -17.26
N ASP A 305 -7.58 1.06 -17.37
CA ASP A 305 -7.98 1.85 -18.52
C ASP A 305 -8.07 3.32 -18.08
N GLU A 306 -7.67 4.22 -18.96
CA GLU A 306 -7.74 5.65 -18.68
C GLU A 306 -9.20 6.12 -18.73
N ALA A 307 -9.83 6.33 -17.58
CA ALA A 307 -10.97 7.23 -17.48
C ALA A 307 -10.45 8.66 -17.32
N VAL A 308 -9.89 9.23 -18.40
CA VAL A 308 -9.57 10.66 -18.46
C VAL A 308 -10.87 11.45 -18.51
N ALA A 309 -11.01 12.36 -17.53
CA ALA A 309 -11.86 13.55 -17.50
C ALA A 309 -13.29 13.41 -18.07
N GLY A 310 -14.25 13.34 -17.16
CA GLY A 310 -15.67 13.61 -17.44
C GLY A 310 -16.55 12.37 -17.37
N ALA A 311 -17.36 12.31 -16.32
CA ALA A 311 -18.33 11.27 -15.98
C ALA A 311 -17.74 9.99 -15.36
N GLY A 312 -18.14 9.73 -14.12
CA GLY A 312 -18.06 8.42 -13.48
C GLY A 312 -18.87 7.40 -14.28
N GLY A 313 -18.23 6.79 -15.27
CA GLY A 313 -18.80 5.82 -16.18
C GLY A 313 -17.85 4.64 -16.38
N TRP A 314 -18.39 3.45 -16.21
CA TRP A 314 -17.73 2.17 -16.41
C TRP A 314 -17.30 1.99 -17.87
N ARG A 315 -16.12 1.41 -18.09
CA ARG A 315 -15.73 0.89 -19.40
C ARG A 315 -15.35 -0.57 -19.25
N ARG A 316 -16.01 -1.44 -20.02
CA ARG A 316 -15.67 -2.86 -20.08
C ARG A 316 -14.57 -3.04 -21.10
N VAL A 317 -13.48 -3.69 -20.72
CA VAL A 317 -12.46 -4.11 -21.69
C VAL A 317 -12.99 -5.34 -22.42
N GLY A 318 -13.15 -5.22 -23.74
CA GLY A 318 -13.48 -6.38 -24.57
C GLY A 318 -12.36 -7.43 -24.55
N LYS A 319 -12.65 -8.65 -25.02
CA LYS A 319 -11.63 -9.70 -25.19
C LYS A 319 -10.48 -9.27 -26.14
N ASP A 320 -10.70 -8.22 -26.91
CA ASP A 320 -9.78 -7.58 -27.86
C ASP A 320 -8.92 -6.46 -27.22
N GLY A 321 -9.07 -6.18 -25.92
CA GLY A 321 -8.35 -5.10 -25.26
C GLY A 321 -8.91 -3.70 -25.55
N ALA A 322 -10.00 -3.58 -26.31
CA ALA A 322 -10.60 -2.30 -26.63
C ALA A 322 -11.59 -1.84 -25.53
N PRO A 323 -11.52 -0.58 -25.08
CA PRO A 323 -12.48 -0.04 -24.12
C PRO A 323 -13.86 0.10 -24.76
N LYS A 324 -14.87 -0.56 -24.19
CA LYS A 324 -16.28 -0.39 -24.56
C LYS A 324 -16.98 0.46 -23.51
N VAL A 325 -17.58 1.57 -23.95
CA VAL A 325 -18.46 2.39 -23.10
C VAL A 325 -19.75 1.61 -22.89
N ASP A 326 -19.92 1.04 -21.71
CA ASP A 326 -21.15 0.35 -21.35
C ASP A 326 -22.13 1.38 -20.79
N LYS A 327 -23.23 1.62 -21.51
CA LYS A 327 -24.32 2.48 -21.01
C LYS A 327 -25.11 1.81 -19.88
N GLU A 328 -24.94 0.51 -19.71
CA GLU A 328 -25.54 -0.27 -18.63
C GLU A 328 -24.46 -0.59 -17.58
N ARG A 329 -24.77 -0.33 -16.31
CA ARG A 329 -23.93 -0.71 -15.16
C ARG A 329 -23.86 -2.24 -15.06
N GLY A 330 -23.04 -2.88 -15.89
CA GLY A 330 -22.83 -4.33 -15.86
C GLY A 330 -22.14 -4.77 -14.57
N ALA A 331 -22.57 -5.90 -14.01
CA ALA A 331 -22.01 -6.53 -12.82
C ALA A 331 -20.63 -7.17 -13.09
N THR A 332 -19.64 -6.39 -13.52
CA THR A 332 -18.27 -6.88 -13.70
C THR A 332 -17.56 -6.94 -12.35
N ALA A 333 -17.01 -8.10 -12.00
CA ALA A 333 -16.07 -8.22 -10.90
C ALA A 333 -14.85 -7.29 -11.14
N GLY A 334 -14.44 -6.55 -10.11
CA GLY A 334 -13.28 -5.66 -10.20
C GLY A 334 -13.01 -4.91 -8.90
N ALA A 335 -11.76 -4.53 -8.67
CA ALA A 335 -11.38 -3.62 -7.59
C ALA A 335 -11.47 -2.17 -8.07
N ARG A 336 -12.52 -1.46 -7.66
CA ARG A 336 -12.73 -0.04 -7.94
C ARG A 336 -12.02 0.79 -6.87
N LEU A 337 -11.25 1.76 -7.30
CA LEU A 337 -10.59 2.71 -6.42
C LEU A 337 -11.24 4.08 -6.64
N ASP A 338 -12.23 4.41 -5.82
CA ASP A 338 -12.89 5.69 -5.90
C ASP A 338 -12.05 6.74 -5.18
N PHE A 339 -11.45 7.66 -5.94
CA PHE A 339 -10.88 8.88 -5.37
C PHE A 339 -11.93 9.96 -5.39
N GLU A 340 -12.61 10.14 -4.27
CA GLU A 340 -13.40 11.34 -4.09
C GLU A 340 -12.49 12.46 -3.56
N ALA A 341 -12.92 13.73 -3.67
CA ALA A 341 -12.17 14.85 -3.08
C ALA A 341 -11.92 14.66 -1.57
N SER A 342 -12.71 13.79 -0.93
CA SER A 342 -12.68 13.36 0.47
C SER A 342 -11.65 12.26 0.76
N GLY A 343 -11.16 11.50 -0.21
CA GLY A 343 -10.22 10.40 0.02
C GLY A 343 -10.41 9.24 -0.95
N SER A 344 -9.59 8.21 -0.79
CA SER A 344 -9.66 7.01 -1.62
C SER A 344 -10.48 5.95 -0.90
N THR A 345 -11.62 5.55 -1.46
CA THR A 345 -12.35 4.35 -1.04
C THR A 345 -12.01 3.22 -2.00
N LEU A 346 -11.30 2.21 -1.48
CA LEU A 346 -11.07 0.98 -2.23
C LEU A 346 -12.28 0.06 -2.07
N THR A 347 -13.00 -0.16 -3.16
CA THR A 347 -14.15 -1.07 -3.22
C THR A 347 -13.82 -2.25 -4.11
N ARG A 348 -13.53 -3.42 -3.52
CA ARG A 348 -13.53 -4.66 -4.30
C ARG A 348 -14.98 -5.03 -4.58
N GLN A 349 -15.49 -4.75 -5.77
CA GLN A 349 -16.80 -5.23 -6.17
C GLN A 349 -16.65 -6.68 -6.61
N GLU A 350 -17.10 -7.60 -5.76
CA GLU A 350 -17.19 -8.99 -6.16
C GLU A 350 -18.26 -9.14 -7.25
N GLY A 351 -17.93 -9.91 -8.29
CA GLY A 351 -18.88 -10.19 -9.35
C GLY A 351 -20.11 -10.92 -8.81
N GLY A 352 -21.24 -10.72 -9.47
CA GLY A 352 -22.48 -11.43 -9.13
C GLY A 352 -23.56 -10.55 -8.51
N TYR A 353 -23.24 -9.33 -8.05
CA TYR A 353 -24.24 -8.38 -7.57
C TYR A 353 -23.93 -6.93 -8.02
N SER A 354 -24.99 -6.15 -8.23
CA SER A 354 -24.93 -4.72 -8.52
C SER A 354 -26.06 -3.97 -7.81
N MET A 355 -25.91 -2.65 -7.68
CA MET A 355 -26.94 -1.79 -7.07
C MET A 355 -27.76 -1.07 -8.14
N LYS A 356 -29.10 -1.13 -8.03
CA LYS A 356 -30.04 -0.35 -8.83
C LYS A 356 -31.02 0.39 -7.91
N GLY A 357 -30.71 1.64 -7.60
CA GLY A 357 -31.44 2.38 -6.57
C GLY A 357 -31.19 1.73 -5.20
N ASP A 358 -32.25 1.35 -4.51
CA ASP A 358 -32.21 0.61 -3.24
C ASP A 358 -32.40 -0.90 -3.44
N GLU A 359 -32.20 -1.42 -4.65
CA GLU A 359 -32.24 -2.85 -4.92
C GLU A 359 -30.85 -3.41 -5.16
N LEU A 360 -30.51 -4.48 -4.44
CA LEU A 360 -29.39 -5.35 -4.77
C LEU A 360 -29.85 -6.32 -5.87
N VAL A 361 -29.18 -6.29 -7.02
CA VAL A 361 -29.52 -7.09 -8.20
C VAL A 361 -28.45 -8.13 -8.43
N SER A 362 -28.81 -9.41 -8.43
CA SER A 362 -27.87 -10.50 -8.71
C SER A 362 -27.57 -10.61 -10.22
N SER A 363 -26.56 -11.39 -10.59
CA SER A 363 -26.25 -11.72 -11.99
C SER A 363 -27.35 -12.51 -12.70
N SER A 364 -28.21 -13.22 -11.96
CA SER A 364 -29.41 -13.89 -12.50
C SER A 364 -30.60 -12.93 -12.67
N GLY A 365 -30.48 -11.67 -12.23
CA GLY A 365 -31.53 -10.66 -12.30
C GLY A 365 -32.49 -10.67 -11.10
N GLU A 366 -32.25 -11.53 -10.10
CA GLU A 366 -32.97 -11.50 -8.83
C GLU A 366 -32.75 -10.18 -8.11
N ARG A 367 -33.78 -9.68 -7.42
CA ARG A 367 -33.78 -8.37 -6.77
C ARG A 367 -34.08 -8.53 -5.30
N VAL A 368 -33.19 -8.01 -4.46
CA VAL A 368 -33.42 -7.85 -3.03
C VAL A 368 -33.59 -6.37 -2.73
N LYS A 369 -34.77 -6.00 -2.24
CA LYS A 369 -35.04 -4.64 -1.78
C LYS A 369 -34.26 -4.39 -0.50
N LEU A 370 -33.39 -3.40 -0.47
CA LEU A 370 -32.68 -2.96 0.73
C LEU A 370 -33.44 -1.84 1.43
N ASP A 371 -32.87 -1.34 2.53
CA ASP A 371 -33.33 -0.10 3.15
C ASP A 371 -33.32 1.05 2.13
N ALA A 372 -34.39 1.86 2.11
CA ALA A 372 -34.56 2.95 1.15
C ALA A 372 -33.43 3.99 1.22
N MET A 373 -32.70 4.05 2.34
CA MET A 373 -31.53 4.89 2.49
C MET A 373 -30.41 4.56 1.49
N HIS A 374 -30.28 3.30 1.06
CA HIS A 374 -29.33 2.93 0.01
C HIS A 374 -29.61 3.64 -1.31
N GLY A 375 -30.88 3.78 -1.70
CA GLY A 375 -31.28 4.32 -3.01
C GLY A 375 -31.01 5.80 -3.23
N LYS A 376 -30.61 6.52 -2.18
CA LYS A 376 -30.20 7.93 -2.23
C LYS A 376 -28.68 8.11 -2.38
N SER A 377 -27.93 7.02 -2.44
CA SER A 377 -26.47 7.04 -2.42
C SER A 377 -25.86 7.08 -3.82
N GLY A 378 -24.74 7.79 -3.96
CA GLY A 378 -23.96 7.84 -5.19
C GLY A 378 -22.96 6.68 -5.30
N THR A 379 -22.48 6.18 -4.17
CA THR A 379 -21.45 5.15 -4.09
C THR A 379 -21.87 3.96 -3.23
N HIS A 380 -21.53 2.77 -3.72
CA HIS A 380 -21.86 1.51 -3.07
C HIS A 380 -20.64 0.60 -3.08
N THR A 381 -20.35 -0.03 -1.95
CA THR A 381 -19.43 -1.17 -1.84
C THR A 381 -20.26 -2.42 -1.62
N VAL A 382 -20.07 -3.43 -2.46
CA VAL A 382 -20.74 -4.72 -2.31
C VAL A 382 -19.69 -5.80 -2.10
N LEU A 383 -19.70 -6.41 -0.91
CA LEU A 383 -18.82 -7.53 -0.57
C LEU A 383 -19.66 -8.79 -0.37
N ILE A 384 -19.15 -9.93 -0.83
CA ILE A 384 -19.75 -11.24 -0.56
C ILE A 384 -18.87 -11.93 0.49
N SER A 385 -19.47 -12.56 1.49
CA SER A 385 -18.71 -13.32 2.48
C SER A 385 -17.91 -14.44 1.80
N PRO A 386 -16.75 -14.85 2.34
CA PRO A 386 -15.94 -15.92 1.72
C PRO A 386 -16.69 -17.25 1.52
N ASP A 387 -17.67 -17.56 2.38
CA ASP A 387 -18.54 -18.73 2.24
C ASP A 387 -19.74 -18.52 1.30
N ARG A 388 -19.85 -17.35 0.69
CA ARG A 388 -20.91 -16.94 -0.24
C ARG A 388 -22.34 -17.12 0.31
N SER A 389 -22.49 -17.06 1.63
CA SER A 389 -23.80 -17.11 2.28
C SER A 389 -24.44 -15.73 2.43
N THR A 390 -23.64 -14.67 2.42
CA THR A 390 -24.05 -13.33 2.81
C THR A 390 -23.47 -12.28 1.87
N VAL A 391 -24.27 -11.27 1.52
CA VAL A 391 -23.81 -10.04 0.86
C VAL A 391 -23.86 -8.87 1.85
N PHE A 392 -22.80 -8.08 1.92
CA PHE A 392 -22.79 -6.80 2.63
C PHE A 392 -22.81 -5.67 1.61
N VAL A 393 -23.70 -4.71 1.85
CA VAL A 393 -23.86 -3.52 1.03
C VAL A 393 -23.58 -2.32 1.91
N LEU A 394 -22.45 -1.68 1.70
CA LEU A 394 -22.15 -0.36 2.27
C LEU A 394 -22.52 0.69 1.22
N SER A 395 -23.16 1.76 1.64
CA SER A 395 -23.45 2.90 0.77
C SER A 395 -23.12 4.19 1.49
N SER A 396 -22.39 5.06 0.82
CA SER A 396 -22.02 6.37 1.34
C SER A 396 -22.83 7.43 0.62
N ARG A 397 -23.39 8.37 1.38
CA ARG A 397 -24.18 9.47 0.82
C ARG A 397 -23.51 10.76 1.15
N SER A 398 -23.44 11.64 0.15
CA SER A 398 -23.23 13.05 0.42
C SER A 398 -24.56 13.68 0.81
N GLN A 399 -24.64 14.23 2.02
CA GLN A 399 -25.78 15.01 2.53
C GLN A 399 -25.65 16.51 2.18
N CYS A 400 -24.80 16.87 1.22
CA CYS A 400 -24.58 18.26 0.81
C CYS A 400 -25.89 19.00 0.49
N VAL A 401 -26.38 19.81 1.43
CA VAL A 401 -27.50 20.75 1.25
C VAL A 401 -26.96 22.15 1.49
N CYS A 402 -26.88 22.95 0.43
CA CYS A 402 -26.15 24.21 0.48
C CYS A 402 -26.72 25.34 1.31
N ASP A 403 -27.96 25.16 1.80
CA ASP A 403 -28.69 26.24 2.45
C ASP A 403 -28.79 26.10 3.98
N THR A 404 -28.29 24.99 4.57
CA THR A 404 -28.49 24.70 6.00
C THR A 404 -27.24 24.12 6.66
N ARG A 405 -26.67 24.87 7.63
CA ARG A 405 -25.41 24.65 8.38
C ARG A 405 -25.14 23.25 8.99
N GLU A 406 -23.84 23.07 9.31
CA GLU A 406 -23.19 22.34 10.43
C GLU A 406 -23.59 20.86 10.65
N GLY A 407 -22.87 19.96 9.97
CA GLY A 407 -22.88 18.51 10.15
C GLY A 407 -21.77 17.86 9.31
N SER A 408 -21.54 16.55 9.43
CA SER A 408 -20.68 15.88 8.44
C SER A 408 -21.41 15.82 7.11
N ASP A 409 -20.73 16.16 6.02
CA ASP A 409 -21.32 16.16 4.67
C ASP A 409 -21.62 14.75 4.15
N PHE A 410 -21.33 13.73 4.96
CA PHE A 410 -21.53 12.34 4.62
C PHE A 410 -22.29 11.59 5.70
N ASP A 411 -23.03 10.57 5.29
CA ASP A 411 -23.43 9.45 6.12
C ASP A 411 -23.13 8.14 5.39
N TYR A 412 -23.20 7.03 6.13
CA TYR A 412 -23.13 5.72 5.52
C TYR A 412 -24.21 4.79 6.05
N VAL A 413 -24.65 3.86 5.20
CA VAL A 413 -25.58 2.78 5.53
C VAL A 413 -24.96 1.45 5.18
N LEU A 414 -24.92 0.54 6.14
CA LEU A 414 -24.44 -0.83 5.98
C LEU A 414 -25.60 -1.80 6.17
N SER A 415 -25.93 -2.55 5.14
CA SER A 415 -26.88 -3.67 5.20
C SER A 415 -26.19 -5.00 4.96
N ARG A 416 -26.75 -6.05 5.54
CA ARG A 416 -26.41 -7.45 5.31
C ARG A 416 -27.58 -8.14 4.63
N VAL A 417 -27.33 -8.97 3.64
CA VAL A 417 -28.35 -9.77 2.93
C VAL A 417 -27.94 -11.22 3.02
N ASP A 418 -28.78 -12.04 3.64
CA ASP A 418 -28.64 -13.50 3.56
C ASP A 418 -29.05 -13.95 2.16
N ILE A 419 -28.13 -14.56 1.42
CA ILE A 419 -28.32 -14.91 0.00
C ILE A 419 -29.44 -15.95 -0.16
N THR A 420 -29.58 -16.86 0.79
CA THR A 420 -30.56 -17.97 0.68
C THR A 420 -31.99 -17.48 0.89
N SER A 421 -32.19 -16.60 1.85
CA SER A 421 -33.50 -16.06 2.21
C SER A 421 -33.86 -14.78 1.46
N GLY A 422 -32.88 -14.12 0.85
CA GLY A 422 -33.03 -12.81 0.21
C GLY A 422 -33.45 -11.71 1.20
N LYS A 423 -33.28 -11.93 2.51
CA LYS A 423 -33.73 -10.98 3.54
C LYS A 423 -32.61 -9.99 3.87
N PRO A 424 -32.83 -8.68 3.69
CA PRO A 424 -31.92 -7.66 4.16
C PRO A 424 -32.05 -7.44 5.67
N GLU A 425 -30.96 -7.03 6.30
CA GLU A 425 -30.86 -6.60 7.69
C GLU A 425 -29.99 -5.34 7.73
N LEU A 426 -30.52 -4.26 8.30
CA LEU A 426 -29.73 -3.05 8.53
C LEU A 426 -28.75 -3.30 9.68
N VAL A 427 -27.46 -3.18 9.40
CA VAL A 427 -26.38 -3.44 10.37
C VAL A 427 -25.96 -2.14 11.07
N SER A 428 -25.76 -1.06 10.32
CA SER A 428 -25.34 0.23 10.85
C SER A 428 -25.80 1.38 9.95
N HIS A 429 -26.07 2.53 10.56
CA HIS A 429 -26.28 3.81 9.90
C HIS A 429 -25.75 4.90 10.81
N GLN A 430 -24.72 5.62 10.37
CA GLN A 430 -24.09 6.70 11.13
C GLN A 430 -23.62 7.80 10.19
N ASP A 431 -23.43 8.98 10.77
CA ASP A 431 -22.80 10.13 10.14
C ASP A 431 -21.30 9.83 9.85
N GLY A 432 -20.79 10.41 8.77
CA GLY A 432 -19.45 10.24 8.23
C GLY A 432 -19.35 9.18 7.13
N SER A 433 -18.12 8.90 6.71
CA SER A 433 -17.81 7.87 5.72
C SER A 433 -17.31 6.59 6.39
N ALA A 434 -17.44 5.49 5.64
CA ALA A 434 -17.00 4.19 6.09
C ALA A 434 -16.39 3.35 4.98
N ALA A 435 -15.67 2.31 5.37
CA ALA A 435 -15.16 1.28 4.48
C ALA A 435 -15.34 -0.10 5.12
N ILE A 436 -15.55 -1.12 4.28
CA ILE A 436 -15.68 -2.51 4.74
C ILE A 436 -14.68 -3.42 4.03
N ALA A 437 -14.22 -4.46 4.72
CA ALA A 437 -13.39 -5.52 4.17
C ALA A 437 -13.53 -6.81 4.99
N PHE A 438 -13.17 -7.95 4.39
CA PHE A 438 -13.07 -9.23 5.09
C PHE A 438 -11.61 -9.58 5.35
N ASP A 439 -11.34 -10.22 6.50
CA ASP A 439 -10.12 -11.02 6.65
C ASP A 439 -10.30 -12.42 6.04
N ALA A 440 -9.21 -13.21 6.02
CA ALA A 440 -9.22 -14.56 5.48
C ALA A 440 -10.16 -15.54 6.22
N ASP A 441 -10.48 -15.26 7.49
CA ASP A 441 -11.41 -16.05 8.29
C ASP A 441 -12.88 -15.66 8.02
N GLY A 442 -13.12 -14.62 7.21
CA GLY A 442 -14.44 -14.10 6.89
C GLY A 442 -15.04 -13.21 7.98
N ALA A 443 -14.23 -12.68 8.91
CA ALA A 443 -14.66 -11.62 9.80
C ALA A 443 -14.77 -10.31 9.03
N LEU A 444 -15.87 -9.57 9.23
CA LEU A 444 -16.11 -8.29 8.61
C LEU A 444 -15.44 -7.19 9.43
N TYR A 445 -14.69 -6.33 8.78
CA TYR A 445 -14.17 -5.11 9.38
C TYR A 445 -14.93 -3.92 8.82
N LEU A 446 -15.25 -2.97 9.68
CA LEU A 446 -15.83 -1.68 9.33
C LEU A 446 -14.95 -0.57 9.88
N GLN A 447 -14.47 0.26 8.99
CA GLN A 447 -13.81 1.51 9.33
C GLN A 447 -14.84 2.63 9.31
N GLU A 448 -14.85 3.48 10.34
CA GLU A 448 -15.66 4.69 10.46
C GLU A 448 -14.72 5.86 10.78
N GLY A 449 -14.36 6.65 9.76
CA GLY A 449 -13.25 7.60 9.86
C GLY A 449 -11.94 6.89 10.22
N THR A 450 -11.43 7.12 11.43
CA THR A 450 -10.23 6.45 11.99
C THR A 450 -10.51 5.22 12.82
N ARG A 451 -11.78 4.98 13.16
CA ARG A 451 -12.15 3.90 14.08
C ARG A 451 -12.38 2.65 13.27
N LEU A 452 -11.55 1.64 13.48
CA LEU A 452 -11.71 0.35 12.83
C LEU A 452 -12.29 -0.66 13.82
N ARG A 453 -13.38 -1.30 13.40
CA ARG A 453 -14.21 -2.24 14.16
C ARG A 453 -14.20 -3.60 13.49
N ARG A 454 -14.12 -4.67 14.27
CA ARG A 454 -14.19 -6.06 13.77
C ARG A 454 -15.46 -6.75 14.23
N TRP A 455 -16.14 -7.43 13.31
CA TRP A 455 -17.23 -8.37 13.54
C TRP A 455 -16.82 -9.79 13.15
N PRO A 456 -16.91 -10.77 14.08
CA PRO A 456 -16.68 -12.17 13.75
C PRO A 456 -17.64 -12.67 12.66
N LYS A 457 -17.25 -13.74 11.98
CA LYS A 457 -18.02 -14.42 10.92
C LYS A 457 -19.49 -14.67 11.30
N THR A 458 -19.78 -14.95 12.57
CA THR A 458 -21.13 -15.14 13.10
C THR A 458 -21.61 -13.91 13.88
N LEU A 459 -22.38 -13.04 13.22
CA LEU A 459 -23.23 -12.05 13.90
C LEU A 459 -24.37 -12.79 14.65
N PRO A 460 -24.85 -12.39 15.85
CA PRO A 460 -24.70 -11.07 16.50
C PRO A 460 -24.38 -11.19 18.02
N ARG A 461 -23.11 -11.12 18.49
CA ARG A 461 -22.85 -11.30 19.94
C ARG A 461 -21.73 -10.52 20.62
N THR A 462 -20.87 -9.78 19.94
CA THR A 462 -19.78 -9.06 20.61
C THR A 462 -19.75 -7.60 20.20
N ALA A 463 -19.44 -6.73 21.17
CA ALA A 463 -19.10 -5.35 20.89
C ALA A 463 -17.91 -5.33 19.92
N PRO A 464 -17.91 -4.45 18.91
CA PRO A 464 -16.80 -4.38 17.98
C PRO A 464 -15.49 -4.10 18.73
N GLU A 465 -14.45 -4.86 18.40
CA GLU A 465 -13.12 -4.66 18.99
C GLU A 465 -12.44 -3.47 18.30
N PRO A 466 -11.88 -2.50 19.07
CA PRO A 466 -11.11 -1.41 18.49
C PRO A 466 -9.77 -1.94 17.97
N ILE A 467 -9.38 -1.48 16.79
CA ILE A 467 -8.06 -1.77 16.20
C ILE A 467 -7.10 -0.61 16.46
N GLU A 468 -5.81 -0.89 16.33
CA GLU A 468 -4.73 0.06 16.55
C GLU A 468 -4.90 1.31 15.67
N GLU A 469 -4.80 2.49 16.30
CA GLU A 469 -4.90 3.79 15.63
C GLU A 469 -3.90 3.87 14.47
N GLY A 470 -4.32 4.35 13.30
CA GLY A 470 -3.47 4.54 12.11
C GLY A 470 -3.40 3.33 11.16
N VAL A 471 -3.99 2.19 11.53
CA VAL A 471 -4.26 1.08 10.62
C VAL A 471 -5.68 1.23 10.07
N LEU A 472 -5.81 1.28 8.75
CA LEU A 472 -7.07 1.57 8.08
C LEU A 472 -7.27 0.60 6.92
N ILE A 473 -8.50 0.15 6.67
CA ILE A 473 -8.88 -0.58 5.44
C ILE A 473 -8.61 0.29 4.22
N THR A 474 -8.95 1.58 4.35
CA THR A 474 -8.82 2.55 3.28
C THR A 474 -8.38 3.90 3.81
N THR A 475 -7.86 4.78 2.96
CA THR A 475 -7.42 6.09 3.41
C THR A 475 -8.60 6.86 4.00
N PRO A 476 -8.45 7.40 5.22
CA PRO A 476 -9.55 7.99 5.93
C PRO A 476 -9.96 9.29 5.24
N ASP A 477 -11.27 9.48 5.17
CA ASP A 477 -11.88 10.75 4.83
C ASP A 477 -11.72 11.71 6.01
N TYR A 478 -11.20 12.89 5.72
CA TYR A 478 -11.05 13.95 6.71
C TYR A 478 -11.48 15.26 6.10
N GLY A 479 -12.78 15.51 6.13
CA GLY A 479 -13.26 16.87 6.23
C GLY A 479 -14.63 17.02 5.63
N PRO A 480 -15.39 18.02 6.12
CA PRO A 480 -16.47 18.55 5.34
C PRO A 480 -15.88 19.10 4.04
N THR A 481 -16.06 18.38 2.94
CA THR A 481 -15.87 19.01 1.62
C THR A 481 -16.93 20.10 1.55
N ASN A 482 -16.54 21.36 1.72
CA ASN A 482 -17.43 22.52 1.59
C ASN A 482 -18.36 22.29 0.40
N CYS A 483 -19.59 21.89 0.68
CA CYS A 483 -20.53 21.41 -0.32
C CYS A 483 -20.87 22.47 -1.38
N CYS A 484 -20.49 23.72 -1.15
CA CYS A 484 -21.14 24.88 -1.72
C CYS A 484 -20.22 25.88 -2.40
N GLY A 485 -18.93 25.61 -2.56
CA GLY A 485 -18.15 26.50 -3.41
C GLY A 485 -17.91 27.90 -2.83
N LEU A 486 -18.01 28.11 -1.51
CA LEU A 486 -17.85 29.39 -0.81
C LEU A 486 -16.60 29.50 0.07
#